data_AF-B4IK27-F1
#
_entry.id   AF-B4IK27-F1
#
_cell.length_a   1.000
_cell.length_b   1.000
_cell.length_c   1.000
_cell.angle_alpha   90.00
_cell.angle_beta   90.00
_cell.angle_gamma   90.00
#
_symmetry.space_group_name_H-M   'P 1'
#
loop_
_entity.id
_entity.type
_entity.pdbx_description
1 polymer ?
#
loop_
_entity_poly.entity_id
_entity_poly.type
_entity_poly.pdbx_seq_one_letter_code
_entity_poly.pdbx_strand_id
1 'polypeptide(L)' 'MAAKDLLACGVQQGELSEDYALIAGSQVISTQSPGLTLYNEIQEWPHWLSNP' A
#
# COMPACT_ATOMS: atom_id res chain seq x y z
N MET A 1 10.61 8.23 -0.10
CA MET A 1 9.38 8.70 -0.81
C MET A 1 8.31 8.75 0.25
N ALA A 2 7.71 9.91 0.53
CA ALA A 2 7.07 10.18 1.83
C ALA A 2 6.08 9.08 2.31
N ALA A 3 5.31 8.49 1.41
CA ALA A 3 4.41 7.38 1.74
C ALA A 3 5.15 6.09 2.16
N LYS A 4 6.23 5.69 1.47
CA LYS A 4 7.06 4.55 1.87
C LYS A 4 7.73 4.78 3.22
N ASP A 5 8.19 6.01 3.45
CA ASP A 5 8.86 6.39 4.70
C ASP A 5 7.87 6.36 5.87
N LEU A 6 6.61 6.77 5.63
CA LEU A 6 5.52 6.67 6.60
C LEU A 6 5.18 5.22 6.94
N LEU A 7 5.10 4.33 5.94
CA LEU A 7 4.85 2.90 6.16
C LEU A 7 5.96 2.27 7.02
N ALA A 8 7.22 2.55 6.69
CA ALA A 8 8.36 2.07 7.47
C ALA A 8 8.32 2.57 8.92
N CYS A 9 8.00 3.86 9.11
CA CYS A 9 7.85 4.46 10.43
C CYS A 9 6.71 3.82 11.25
N GLY A 10 5.59 3.48 10.61
CA GLY A 10 4.47 2.78 11.24
C GLY A 10 4.88 1.40 11.77
N VAL A 11 5.63 0.64 10.98
CA VAL A 11 6.18 -0.67 11.41
C VAL A 11 7.15 -0.49 12.57
N GLN A 12 8.08 0.47 12.49
CA GLN A 12 9.05 0.73 13.56
C GLN A 12 8.42 1.16 14.88
N GLN A 13 7.28 1.86 14.83
CA GLN A 13 6.55 2.27 16.04
C GLN A 13 5.60 1.19 16.57
N GLY A 14 5.40 0.09 15.84
CA GLY A 14 4.44 -0.96 16.20
C GLY A 14 2.98 -0.60 15.91
N GLU A 15 2.74 0.50 15.20
CA GLU A 15 1.39 0.95 14.78
C GLU A 15 0.90 0.22 13.52
N LEU A 16 1.83 -0.40 12.78
CA LEU A 16 1.56 -1.23 11.60
C LEU A 16 2.23 -2.59 11.80
N SER A 17 1.52 -3.68 11.51
CA SER A 17 2.08 -5.03 11.60
C SER A 17 3.27 -5.18 10.65
N GLU A 18 4.28 -5.97 11.03
CA GLU A 18 5.44 -6.25 10.16
C GLU A 18 5.02 -7.02 8.88
N ASP A 19 3.89 -7.72 8.91
CA ASP A 19 3.30 -8.52 7.83
C ASP A 19 2.04 -7.87 7.22
N TYR A 20 1.90 -6.55 7.31
CA TYR A 20 0.75 -5.85 6.73
C TYR A 20 0.56 -6.14 5.24
N ALA A 21 -0.66 -5.96 4.75
CA ALA A 21 -0.99 -6.00 3.33
C ALA A 21 -1.19 -4.58 2.78
N LEU A 22 -0.45 -4.23 1.74
CA LEU A 22 -0.64 -3.01 0.99
C LEU A 22 -1.57 -3.28 -0.20
N ILE A 23 -2.67 -2.54 -0.29
CA ILE A 23 -3.67 -2.66 -1.35
C ILE A 23 -4.11 -1.28 -1.84
N ALA A 24 -4.60 -1.24 -3.08
CA ALA A 24 -5.25 -0.09 -3.68
C ALA A 24 -6.74 -0.04 -3.34
N GLY A 25 -7.30 1.17 -3.24
CA GLY A 25 -8.75 1.33 -3.06
C GLY A 25 -9.58 0.63 -4.14
N SER A 26 -9.10 0.64 -5.40
CA SER A 26 -9.74 -0.04 -6.53
C SER A 26 -9.80 -1.56 -6.40
N GLN A 27 -9.01 -2.20 -5.52
CA GLN A 27 -9.08 -3.66 -5.32
C GLN A 27 -10.25 -4.08 -4.43
N VAL A 28 -10.78 -3.18 -3.59
CA VAL A 28 -11.80 -3.52 -2.59
C VAL A 28 -13.13 -2.83 -2.81
N ILE A 29 -13.13 -1.70 -3.52
CA ILE A 29 -14.34 -0.96 -3.87
C ILE A 29 -14.28 -0.47 -5.31
N SER A 30 -15.44 -0.24 -5.92
CA SER A 30 -15.56 0.29 -7.27
C SER A 30 -15.20 1.79 -7.30
N THR A 31 -13.90 2.09 -7.28
CA THR A 31 -13.33 3.44 -7.34
C THR A 31 -12.18 3.51 -8.35
N GLN A 32 -11.92 4.71 -8.88
CA GLN A 32 -10.75 4.96 -9.73
C GLN A 32 -9.49 5.26 -8.91
N SER A 33 -9.62 5.55 -7.61
CA SER A 33 -8.49 5.77 -6.71
C SER A 33 -7.65 4.49 -6.56
N PRO A 34 -6.31 4.54 -6.60
CA PRO A 34 -5.42 5.72 -6.58
C PRO A 34 -5.09 6.31 -7.97
N GLY A 35 -5.72 5.84 -9.03
CA GLY A 35 -5.37 6.15 -10.42
C GLY A 35 -4.34 5.19 -10.98
N LEU A 36 -4.33 5.00 -12.31
CA LEU A 36 -3.54 3.95 -12.97
C LEU A 36 -2.03 4.07 -12.74
N THR A 37 -1.48 5.29 -12.82
CA THR A 37 -0.04 5.50 -12.64
C THR A 37 0.42 5.11 -11.25
N LEU A 38 -0.29 5.57 -10.21
CA LEU A 38 0.05 5.25 -8.83
C LEU A 38 -0.25 3.77 -8.52
N TYR A 39 -1.33 3.21 -9.07
CA TYR A 39 -1.62 1.78 -8.96
C TYR A 39 -0.49 0.90 -9.50
N ASN A 40 0.11 1.28 -10.64
CA ASN A 40 1.26 0.57 -11.20
C ASN A 40 2.52 0.74 -10.35
N GLU A 41 2.73 1.92 -9.77
CA GLU A 41 3.89 2.19 -8.92
C GLU A 41 3.83 1.41 -7.59
N ILE A 42 2.67 1.37 -6.91
CA ILE A 42 2.55 0.72 -5.60
C ILE A 42 2.61 -0.81 -5.66
N GLN A 43 2.37 -1.40 -6.84
CA GLN A 43 2.55 -2.84 -7.07
C GLN A 43 3.99 -3.31 -6.86
N GLU A 44 4.98 -2.42 -7.04
CA GLU A 44 6.39 -2.73 -6.84
C GLU A 44 6.85 -2.49 -5.39
N TRP A 45 5.95 -2.06 -4.50
CA TRP A 45 6.30 -1.78 -3.11
C TRP A 45 6.29 -3.07 -2.29
N PRO A 46 7.11 -3.15 -1.22
CA PRO A 46 6.99 -4.23 -0.25
C PRO A 46 5.56 -4.36 0.26
N HIS A 47 5.16 -5.59 0.61
CA HIS A 47 3.84 -5.90 1.16
C HIS A 47 2.64 -5.72 0.20
N TRP A 48 2.87 -5.41 -1.08
CA TRP A 48 1.79 -5.38 -2.06
C TRP A 48 1.09 -6.74 -2.17
N LEU A 49 -0.24 -6.72 -2.06
CA LEU A 49 -1.09 -7.90 -2.20
C LEU A 49 -1.99 -7.76 -3.44
N SER A 50 -1.68 -8.52 -4.49
CA SER A 50 -2.44 -8.44 -5.76
C SER A 50 -3.88 -8.93 -5.64
N ASN A 51 -4.13 -9.94 -4.80
CA ASN A 51 -5.44 -10.54 -4.60
C ASN A 51 -5.76 -10.57 -3.09
N PRO A 52 -6.41 -9.52 -2.56
CA PRO A 52 -6.83 -9.45 -1.17
C PRO A 52 -8.01 -10.36 -0.83
#